data_AF-Q6SYZ7-F1
#
_entry.id   AF-Q6SYZ7-F1
#
_cell.length_a   1.000
_cell.length_b   1.000
_cell.length_c   1.000
_cell.angle_alpha   90.00
_cell.angle_beta   90.00
_cell.angle_gamma   90.00
#
_symmetry.space_group_name_H-M   'P 1'
#
loop_
_entity.id
_entity.type
_entity.pdbx_description
1 polymer ?
#
loop_
_entity_poly.entity_id
_entity_poly.type
_entity_poly.pdbx_seq_one_letter_code
_entity_poly.pdbx_strand_id
1 'polypeptide(L)'
;MRMTSKEKVVANALSKVNTKVTVPTNPYGGQCVALIDKIVQEETGKNMSYTNAIDCLDKAKANGFQVTYDAVGVNPQAGDFYVIRVPSHSFGHIGVCLADSDGTGLEGVEQNVDGYSDSNRNGVNDQLEVGGYTRRVSRKWYSDGRLVDSHSGGLVGYMVGWFRLPYEVATSTKKVETSEDEDMKNFVVRSKSGKQGYVAVVNGAVFGIGHIDTVVQLQSAGAAHLTLDDGDFNRFLESQKFDDEKLVASVQALEKAIKQ
;
A
#
# COMPACT_ATOMS: atom_id res chain seq x y z
N MET A 1 16.31 0.64 20.07
CA MET A 1 15.25 0.03 19.23
C MET A 1 15.96 -0.64 18.06
N ARG A 2 15.67 -1.89 17.70
CA ARG A 2 16.32 -2.53 16.53
C ARG A 2 15.86 -1.80 15.27
N MET A 3 16.81 -1.29 14.48
CA MET A 3 16.51 -0.61 13.21
C MET A 3 15.96 -1.61 12.19
N THR A 4 14.93 -1.21 11.45
CA THR A 4 14.28 -2.01 10.41
C THR A 4 14.66 -1.49 9.03
N SER A 5 14.90 -2.40 8.08
CA SER A 5 15.21 -2.08 6.69
C SER A 5 14.44 -3.00 5.74
N LYS A 6 14.38 -2.65 4.45
CA LYS A 6 13.75 -3.52 3.45
C LYS A 6 14.42 -4.89 3.36
N GLU A 7 15.76 -4.94 3.47
CA GLU A 7 16.53 -6.19 3.43
C GLU A 7 16.19 -7.08 4.62
N LYS A 8 15.97 -6.49 5.80
CA LYS A 8 15.52 -7.24 6.98
C LYS A 8 14.12 -7.82 6.79
N VAL A 9 13.18 -7.03 6.28
CA VAL A 9 11.83 -7.52 6.00
C VAL A 9 11.86 -8.67 4.99
N VAL A 10 12.62 -8.53 3.90
CA VAL A 10 12.78 -9.57 2.89
C VAL A 10 13.43 -10.82 3.47
N ALA A 11 14.54 -10.68 4.21
CA ALA A 11 15.21 -11.81 4.86
C ALA A 11 14.30 -12.51 5.88
N ASN A 12 13.51 -11.73 6.62
CA ASN A 12 12.54 -12.23 7.58
C ASN A 12 11.46 -13.06 6.87
N ALA A 13 10.86 -12.54 5.80
CA ALA A 13 9.89 -13.26 4.98
C ALA A 13 10.48 -14.56 4.39
N LEU A 14 11.70 -14.51 3.84
CA LEU A 14 12.40 -15.68 3.28
C LEU A 14 12.70 -16.75 4.34
N SER A 15 13.10 -16.35 5.54
CA SER A 15 13.39 -17.28 6.65
C SER A 15 12.19 -18.11 7.07
N LYS A 16 10.98 -17.62 6.75
CA LYS A 16 9.71 -18.24 7.10
C LYS A 16 9.14 -19.12 5.99
N VAL A 17 9.75 -19.20 4.81
CA VAL A 17 9.26 -20.03 3.68
C VAL A 17 9.16 -21.51 4.09
N ASN A 18 8.08 -22.19 3.68
CA ASN A 18 7.75 -23.57 4.03
C ASN A 18 7.50 -23.81 5.53
N THR A 19 7.15 -22.77 6.28
CA THR A 19 6.73 -22.88 7.68
C THR A 19 5.28 -22.47 7.84
N LYS A 20 4.63 -22.95 8.89
CA LYS A 20 3.27 -22.54 9.26
C LYS A 20 3.37 -21.44 10.32
N VAL A 21 3.33 -20.18 9.89
CA VAL A 21 3.50 -19.02 10.75
C VAL A 21 2.19 -18.71 11.46
N THR A 22 2.24 -18.63 12.79
CA THR A 22 1.11 -18.27 13.63
C THR A 22 1.47 -17.09 14.54
N VAL A 23 0.45 -16.37 15.00
CA VAL A 23 0.57 -15.30 15.99
C VAL A 23 -0.53 -15.46 17.03
N PRO A 24 -0.30 -15.14 18.32
CA PRO A 24 -1.32 -15.28 19.37
C PRO A 24 -2.59 -14.47 19.11
N THR A 25 -2.46 -13.36 18.35
CA THR A 25 -3.56 -12.51 17.92
C THR A 25 -4.49 -13.21 16.92
N ASN A 26 -4.03 -14.23 16.19
CA ASN A 26 -4.81 -14.92 15.16
C ASN A 26 -5.19 -16.35 15.59
N PRO A 27 -6.46 -16.61 15.96
CA PRO A 27 -6.88 -17.92 16.43
C PRO A 27 -7.02 -18.98 15.31
N TYR A 28 -6.98 -18.58 14.04
CA TYR A 28 -7.18 -19.48 12.88
C TYR A 28 -5.85 -19.97 12.28
N GLY A 29 -4.77 -19.90 13.06
CA GLY A 29 -3.48 -20.49 12.72
C GLY A 29 -2.75 -19.79 11.58
N GLY A 30 -2.37 -20.58 10.57
CA GLY A 30 -1.50 -20.20 9.46
C GLY A 30 -2.20 -19.39 8.38
N GLN A 31 -2.92 -18.33 8.73
CA GLN A 31 -3.62 -17.48 7.76
C GLN A 31 -2.65 -16.53 7.04
N CYS A 32 -3.05 -15.96 5.91
CA CYS A 32 -2.24 -15.00 5.15
C CYS A 32 -1.76 -13.82 6.03
N VAL A 33 -2.66 -13.24 6.84
CA VAL A 33 -2.35 -12.14 7.76
C VAL A 33 -1.42 -12.57 8.91
N ALA A 34 -1.37 -13.85 9.29
CA ALA A 34 -0.51 -14.30 10.38
C ALA A 34 0.98 -14.15 10.04
N LEU A 35 1.36 -14.42 8.80
CA LEU A 35 2.72 -14.13 8.30
C LEU A 35 3.05 -12.64 8.45
N ILE A 36 2.12 -11.79 8.01
CA ILE A 36 2.31 -10.34 7.98
C ILE A 36 2.43 -9.79 9.40
N ASP A 37 1.48 -10.12 10.27
CA ASP A 37 1.47 -9.69 11.67
C ASP A 37 2.75 -10.13 12.40
N LYS A 38 3.24 -11.35 12.13
CA LYS A 38 4.50 -11.83 12.71
C LYS A 38 5.68 -10.95 12.31
N ILE A 39 5.82 -10.64 11.03
CA ILE A 39 6.91 -9.78 10.53
C ILE A 39 6.78 -8.37 11.11
N VAL A 40 5.58 -7.79 11.10
CA VAL A 40 5.34 -6.45 11.67
C VAL A 40 5.71 -6.40 13.16
N GLN A 41 5.36 -7.43 13.95
CA GLN A 41 5.72 -7.53 15.36
C GLN A 41 7.23 -7.63 15.58
N GLU A 42 7.92 -8.47 14.81
CA GLU A 42 9.36 -8.66 14.92
C GLU A 42 10.16 -7.41 14.52
N GLU A 43 9.68 -6.68 13.50
CA GLU A 43 10.38 -5.53 12.94
C GLU A 43 9.96 -4.19 13.57
N THR A 44 8.79 -4.07 14.19
CA THR A 44 8.32 -2.77 14.71
C THR A 44 7.79 -2.81 16.14
N GLY A 45 7.51 -4.00 16.68
CA GLY A 45 6.79 -4.17 17.94
C GLY A 45 5.30 -3.82 17.87
N LYS A 46 4.78 -3.35 16.73
CA LYS A 46 3.35 -3.16 16.48
C LYS A 46 2.72 -4.45 15.97
N ASN A 47 1.39 -4.54 15.99
CA ASN A 47 0.65 -5.69 15.45
C ASN A 47 -0.41 -5.24 14.44
N MET A 48 -0.91 -6.19 13.66
CA MET A 48 -2.00 -5.99 12.70
C MET A 48 -3.39 -6.32 13.29
N SER A 49 -3.47 -6.57 14.60
CA SER A 49 -4.68 -6.72 15.43
C SER A 49 -5.75 -7.66 14.87
N TYR A 50 -5.35 -8.78 14.27
CA TYR A 50 -6.27 -9.78 13.71
C TYR A 50 -7.35 -9.17 12.79
N THR A 51 -6.88 -8.53 11.73
CA THR A 51 -7.73 -7.96 10.67
C THR A 51 -7.78 -8.90 9.47
N ASN A 52 -8.80 -8.76 8.62
CA ASN A 52 -8.77 -9.44 7.33
C ASN A 52 -7.69 -8.81 6.44
N ALA A 53 -7.21 -9.56 5.45
CA ALA A 53 -6.18 -9.08 4.54
C ALA A 53 -6.60 -7.81 3.78
N ILE A 54 -7.87 -7.73 3.37
CA ILE A 54 -8.40 -6.55 2.67
C ILE A 54 -8.35 -5.26 3.52
N ASP A 55 -8.43 -5.39 4.84
CA ASP A 55 -8.46 -4.28 5.81
C ASP A 55 -7.06 -3.88 6.29
N CYS A 56 -6.02 -4.62 5.89
CA CYS A 56 -4.65 -4.41 6.37
C CYS A 56 -4.07 -3.06 5.97
N LEU A 57 -4.50 -2.45 4.86
CA LEU A 57 -4.06 -1.11 4.46
C LEU A 57 -4.56 -0.05 5.46
N ASP A 58 -5.81 -0.13 5.90
CA ASP A 58 -6.35 0.81 6.89
C ASP A 58 -5.71 0.59 8.26
N LYS A 59 -5.47 -0.68 8.63
CA LYS A 59 -4.71 -1.00 9.84
C LYS A 59 -3.28 -0.48 9.79
N ALA A 60 -2.61 -0.57 8.64
CA ALA A 60 -1.27 -0.04 8.44
C ALA A 60 -1.25 1.49 8.59
N LYS A 61 -2.22 2.21 8.00
CA LYS A 61 -2.38 3.65 8.22
C LYS A 61 -2.59 3.99 9.70
N ALA A 62 -3.44 3.25 10.40
CA ALA A 62 -3.68 3.46 11.83
C ALA A 62 -2.41 3.20 12.68
N ASN A 63 -1.53 2.30 12.23
CA ASN A 63 -0.21 2.09 12.81
C ASN A 63 0.82 3.16 12.39
N GLY A 64 0.46 4.13 11.55
CA GLY A 64 1.36 5.18 11.05
C GLY A 64 2.35 4.70 9.99
N PHE A 65 2.05 3.60 9.29
CA PHE A 65 2.86 3.11 8.18
C PHE A 65 2.49 3.83 6.88
N GLN A 66 3.45 3.94 5.97
CA GLN A 66 3.19 4.47 4.64
C GLN A 66 2.28 3.50 3.88
N VAL A 67 1.24 4.02 3.24
CA VAL A 67 0.33 3.24 2.39
C VAL A 67 0.23 3.87 1.02
N THR A 68 0.36 3.03 0.00
CA THR A 68 0.29 3.40 -1.41
C THR A 68 -0.75 2.52 -2.08
N TYR A 69 -1.66 3.12 -2.84
CA TYR A 69 -2.66 2.38 -3.60
C TYR A 69 -2.17 2.09 -5.01
N ASP A 70 -2.67 1.01 -5.60
CA ASP A 70 -2.40 0.67 -7.00
C ASP A 70 -2.80 1.82 -7.93
N ALA A 71 -1.86 2.21 -8.79
CA ALA A 71 -2.08 3.17 -9.87
C ALA A 71 -1.05 2.92 -10.98
N VAL A 72 -1.38 3.31 -12.21
CA VAL A 72 -0.47 3.17 -13.35
C VAL A 72 0.86 3.88 -13.08
N GLY A 73 1.96 3.13 -13.25
CA GLY A 73 3.33 3.65 -13.03
C GLY A 73 3.75 3.74 -11.56
N VAL A 74 2.90 3.29 -10.62
CA VAL A 74 3.20 3.19 -9.21
C VAL A 74 3.38 1.71 -8.89
N ASN A 75 4.58 1.31 -8.47
CA ASN A 75 4.92 -0.11 -8.29
C ASN A 75 5.43 -0.38 -6.87
N PRO A 76 5.09 -1.54 -6.27
CA PRO A 76 5.64 -1.93 -4.98
C PRO A 76 7.13 -2.27 -5.09
N GLN A 77 7.85 -2.07 -3.99
CA GLN A 77 9.27 -2.36 -3.86
C GLN A 77 9.51 -3.54 -2.92
N ALA A 78 10.72 -4.08 -2.92
CA ALA A 78 11.15 -5.09 -1.98
C ALA A 78 10.86 -4.66 -0.53
N GLY A 79 10.27 -5.56 0.25
CA GLY A 79 9.85 -5.31 1.63
C GLY A 79 8.45 -4.72 1.80
N ASP A 80 7.80 -4.29 0.71
CA ASP A 80 6.40 -3.85 0.78
C ASP A 80 5.44 -5.01 1.02
N PHE A 81 4.33 -4.69 1.69
CA PHE A 81 3.28 -5.64 2.01
C PHE A 81 2.07 -5.36 1.12
N TYR A 82 1.86 -6.19 0.10
CA TYR A 82 0.81 -5.98 -0.90
C TYR A 82 -0.51 -6.66 -0.53
N VAL A 83 -1.62 -5.95 -0.75
CA VAL A 83 -2.98 -6.40 -0.48
C VAL A 83 -3.71 -6.68 -1.79
N ILE A 84 -4.38 -7.82 -1.83
CA ILE A 84 -5.11 -8.35 -2.98
C ILE A 84 -6.58 -8.47 -2.62
N ARG A 85 -7.45 -7.94 -3.47
CA ARG A 85 -8.88 -8.22 -3.45
C ARG A 85 -9.14 -9.53 -4.19
N VAL A 86 -9.69 -10.52 -3.48
CA VAL A 86 -10.01 -11.84 -4.05
C VAL A 86 -11.48 -11.87 -4.46
N PRO A 87 -11.83 -12.24 -5.71
CA PRO A 87 -13.22 -12.22 -6.18
C PRO A 87 -14.14 -13.23 -5.49
N SER A 88 -13.61 -14.36 -5.01
CA SER A 88 -14.39 -15.45 -4.44
C SER A 88 -14.77 -15.25 -2.96
N HIS A 89 -14.16 -14.30 -2.26
CA HIS A 89 -14.46 -14.03 -0.85
C HIS A 89 -14.06 -12.61 -0.42
N SER A 90 -14.73 -12.09 0.62
CA SER A 90 -14.52 -10.72 1.11
C SER A 90 -13.26 -10.51 1.96
N PHE A 91 -12.59 -11.57 2.41
CA PHE A 91 -11.44 -11.44 3.32
C PHE A 91 -10.17 -10.85 2.67
N GLY A 92 -10.09 -10.87 1.34
CA GLY A 92 -8.87 -10.51 0.61
C GLY A 92 -7.71 -11.48 0.83
N HIS A 93 -6.54 -11.11 0.30
CA HIS A 93 -5.29 -11.84 0.46
C HIS A 93 -4.12 -10.87 0.58
N ILE A 94 -2.99 -11.29 1.14
CA ILE A 94 -1.86 -10.40 1.43
C ILE A 94 -0.53 -11.15 1.37
N GLY A 95 0.52 -10.47 0.94
CA GLY A 95 1.88 -11.00 0.87
C GLY A 95 2.96 -9.94 1.06
N VAL A 96 4.21 -10.39 1.02
CA VAL A 96 5.41 -9.53 1.12
C VAL A 96 6.19 -9.58 -0.18
N CYS A 97 6.53 -8.42 -0.75
CA CYS A 97 7.39 -8.28 -1.93
C CYS A 97 8.83 -8.68 -1.59
N LEU A 98 9.41 -9.56 -2.39
CA LEU A 98 10.81 -9.96 -2.30
C LEU A 98 11.74 -9.10 -3.16
N ALA A 99 11.20 -8.47 -4.20
CA ALA A 99 11.92 -7.66 -5.16
C ALA A 99 11.10 -6.45 -5.58
N ASP A 100 11.76 -5.46 -6.16
CA ASP A 100 11.09 -4.32 -6.77
C ASP A 100 10.31 -4.76 -8.00
N SER A 101 9.08 -4.28 -8.13
CA SER A 101 8.23 -4.56 -9.29
C SER A 101 8.44 -3.53 -10.39
N ASP A 102 8.49 -4.00 -11.63
CA ASP A 102 8.46 -3.16 -12.83
C ASP A 102 7.04 -2.82 -13.30
N GLY A 103 6.01 -3.25 -12.56
CA GLY A 103 4.60 -3.08 -12.91
C GLY A 103 4.01 -4.22 -13.74
N THR A 104 4.79 -5.27 -14.04
CA THR A 104 4.33 -6.42 -14.83
C THR A 104 4.34 -7.74 -14.05
N GLY A 105 4.99 -7.77 -12.89
CA GLY A 105 5.04 -8.95 -12.05
C GLY A 105 5.39 -8.66 -10.60
N LEU A 106 5.14 -9.65 -9.75
CA LEU A 106 5.44 -9.64 -8.33
C LEU A 106 6.08 -10.96 -7.92
N GLU A 107 7.23 -10.87 -7.27
CA GLU A 107 7.87 -11.97 -6.56
C GLU A 107 7.64 -11.76 -5.06
N GLY A 108 7.10 -12.77 -4.38
CA GLY A 108 6.68 -12.59 -2.99
C GLY A 108 6.77 -13.83 -2.12
N VAL A 109 6.45 -13.63 -0.84
CA VAL A 109 6.09 -14.70 0.09
C VAL A 109 4.68 -14.46 0.58
N GLU A 110 3.86 -15.48 0.46
CA GLU A 110 2.46 -15.49 0.89
C GLU A 110 2.22 -16.74 1.76
N GLN A 111 1.19 -16.71 2.60
CA GLN A 111 0.75 -17.87 3.39
C GLN A 111 -0.71 -18.18 3.10
N ASN A 112 -1.09 -19.45 3.23
CA ASN A 112 -2.45 -19.93 2.94
C ASN A 112 -2.82 -19.77 1.47
N VAL A 113 -1.90 -20.16 0.59
CA VAL A 113 -2.07 -20.12 -0.88
C VAL A 113 -2.23 -21.51 -1.48
N ASP A 114 -2.12 -22.54 -0.65
CA ASP A 114 -2.32 -23.92 -1.08
C ASP A 114 -3.83 -24.13 -1.33
N GLY A 115 -4.14 -25.03 -2.26
CA GLY A 115 -5.53 -25.34 -2.61
C GLY A 115 -6.30 -26.03 -1.48
N TYR A 116 -7.55 -26.40 -1.77
CA TYR A 116 -8.40 -27.15 -0.84
C TYR A 116 -7.67 -28.37 -0.25
N SER A 117 -7.74 -28.51 1.07
CA SER A 117 -7.33 -29.72 1.79
C SER A 117 -8.36 -30.07 2.85
N ASP A 118 -8.57 -31.36 3.10
CA ASP A 118 -9.42 -31.87 4.18
C ASP A 118 -8.70 -33.06 4.83
N SER A 119 -7.65 -32.75 5.58
CA SER A 119 -6.75 -33.74 6.18
C SER A 119 -7.40 -34.44 7.37
N ASN A 120 -8.29 -33.73 8.08
CA ASN A 120 -9.04 -34.22 9.23
C ASN A 120 -10.34 -34.96 8.84
N ARG A 121 -10.72 -34.94 7.55
CA ARG A 121 -11.90 -35.59 6.96
C ARG A 121 -13.22 -35.12 7.57
N ASN A 122 -13.29 -33.86 8.00
CA ASN A 122 -14.51 -33.28 8.56
C ASN A 122 -15.42 -32.65 7.49
N GLY A 123 -15.00 -32.65 6.21
CA GLY A 123 -15.73 -32.06 5.09
C GLY A 123 -15.55 -30.55 4.96
N VAL A 124 -14.68 -29.94 5.76
CA VAL A 124 -14.34 -28.51 5.76
C VAL A 124 -12.93 -28.34 5.20
N ASN A 125 -12.70 -27.22 4.51
CA ASN A 125 -11.37 -26.90 4.00
C ASN A 125 -10.43 -26.49 5.15
N ASP A 126 -9.35 -27.23 5.39
CA ASP A 126 -8.37 -26.94 6.45
C ASP A 126 -7.77 -25.53 6.30
N GLN A 127 -7.70 -24.99 5.07
CA GLN A 127 -7.21 -23.62 4.82
C GLN A 127 -8.06 -22.56 5.54
N LEU A 128 -9.34 -22.84 5.78
CA LEU A 128 -10.25 -21.95 6.52
C LEU A 128 -10.12 -22.13 8.04
N GLU A 129 -9.82 -23.34 8.49
CA GLU A 129 -9.82 -23.67 9.92
C GLU A 129 -8.48 -23.36 10.59
N VAL A 130 -7.39 -23.74 9.92
CA VAL A 130 -6.04 -23.70 10.48
C VAL A 130 -5.03 -23.02 9.56
N GLY A 131 -5.42 -22.64 8.36
CA GLY A 131 -4.56 -22.01 7.37
C GLY A 131 -3.46 -22.93 6.82
N GLY A 132 -2.63 -22.36 5.95
CA GLY A 132 -1.62 -23.07 5.19
C GLY A 132 -0.19 -22.73 5.59
N TYR A 133 0.75 -23.25 4.80
CA TYR A 133 2.17 -22.93 4.92
C TYR A 133 2.50 -21.72 4.07
N THR A 134 3.60 -21.05 4.40
CA THR A 134 4.17 -20.01 3.55
C THR A 134 4.78 -20.62 2.28
N ARG A 135 4.63 -19.91 1.15
CA ARG A 135 5.22 -20.26 -0.13
C ARG A 135 5.88 -19.03 -0.74
N ARG A 136 6.95 -19.26 -1.50
CA ARG A 136 7.37 -18.29 -2.51
C ARG A 136 6.36 -18.31 -3.64
N VAL A 137 5.99 -17.13 -4.12
CA VAL A 137 5.02 -16.95 -5.19
C VAL A 137 5.60 -16.06 -6.27
N SER A 138 5.16 -16.30 -7.49
CA SER A 138 5.39 -15.43 -8.64
C SER A 138 4.03 -15.12 -9.25
N ARG A 139 3.70 -13.84 -9.37
CA ARG A 139 2.42 -13.36 -9.91
C ARG A 139 2.68 -12.48 -11.14
N LYS A 140 1.98 -12.75 -12.24
CA LYS A 140 1.86 -11.82 -13.36
C LYS A 140 0.88 -10.73 -12.98
N TRP A 141 1.28 -9.47 -13.18
CA TRP A 141 0.48 -8.30 -12.87
C TRP A 141 0.12 -7.58 -14.17
N TYR A 142 -1.19 -7.44 -14.40
CA TYR A 142 -1.72 -6.80 -15.59
C TYR A 142 -2.13 -5.36 -15.28
N SER A 143 -2.14 -4.52 -16.33
CA SER A 143 -2.46 -3.10 -16.25
C SER A 143 -3.88 -2.78 -15.74
N ASP A 144 -4.77 -3.77 -15.67
CA ASP A 144 -6.10 -3.65 -15.07
C ASP A 144 -6.15 -4.11 -13.60
N GLY A 145 -4.98 -4.23 -12.97
CA GLY A 145 -4.80 -4.63 -11.58
C GLY A 145 -4.85 -6.15 -11.36
N ARG A 146 -5.19 -6.96 -12.38
CA ARG A 146 -5.29 -8.42 -12.21
C ARG A 146 -3.93 -9.03 -11.85
N LEU A 147 -3.97 -9.91 -10.86
CA LEU A 147 -2.87 -10.79 -10.48
C LEU A 147 -3.22 -12.22 -10.85
N VAL A 148 -2.35 -12.83 -11.65
CA VAL A 148 -2.46 -14.20 -12.10
C VAL A 148 -1.23 -14.97 -11.63
N ASP A 149 -1.43 -16.16 -11.11
CA ASP A 149 -0.33 -17.02 -10.71
C ASP A 149 0.53 -17.38 -11.93
N SER A 150 1.84 -17.13 -11.85
CA SER A 150 2.74 -17.32 -12.99
C SER A 150 2.87 -18.80 -13.40
N HIS A 151 2.64 -19.74 -12.49
CA HIS A 151 2.82 -21.18 -12.72
C HIS A 151 1.54 -21.84 -13.23
N SER A 152 0.43 -21.65 -12.53
CA SER A 152 -0.86 -22.27 -12.84
C SER A 152 -1.70 -21.48 -13.83
N GLY A 153 -1.44 -20.18 -14.00
CA GLY A 153 -2.29 -19.29 -14.79
C GLY A 153 -3.64 -18.96 -14.13
N GLY A 154 -3.85 -19.39 -12.88
CA GLY A 154 -5.07 -19.13 -12.13
C GLY A 154 -5.17 -17.67 -11.69
N LEU A 155 -6.38 -17.10 -11.76
CA LEU A 155 -6.65 -15.77 -11.21
C LEU A 155 -6.51 -15.81 -9.69
N VAL A 156 -5.65 -14.94 -9.16
CA VAL A 156 -5.45 -14.76 -7.72
C VAL A 156 -6.37 -13.66 -7.20
N GLY A 157 -6.45 -12.55 -7.94
CA GLY A 157 -7.29 -11.43 -7.59
C GLY A 157 -6.85 -10.14 -8.26
N TYR A 158 -7.08 -9.02 -7.58
CA TYR A 158 -6.75 -7.68 -8.05
C TYR A 158 -5.92 -6.96 -7.01
N MET A 159 -4.81 -6.33 -7.42
CA MET A 159 -4.02 -5.48 -6.54
C MET A 159 -4.89 -4.35 -5.99
N VAL A 160 -4.79 -4.08 -4.69
CA VAL A 160 -5.42 -2.93 -4.04
C VAL A 160 -4.38 -1.85 -3.77
N GLY A 161 -3.22 -2.26 -3.29
CA GLY A 161 -2.16 -1.38 -2.83
C GLY A 161 -1.21 -2.12 -1.90
N TRP A 162 -0.33 -1.39 -1.26
CA TRP A 162 0.65 -1.94 -0.33
C TRP A 162 0.97 -0.96 0.79
N PHE A 163 1.55 -1.48 1.86
CA PHE A 163 2.11 -0.65 2.91
C PHE A 163 3.59 -0.94 3.12
N ARG A 164 4.28 0.06 3.66
CA ARG A 164 5.71 0.03 3.93
C ARG A 164 5.97 0.36 5.40
N LEU A 165 6.80 -0.47 6.03
CA LEU A 165 7.29 -0.21 7.39
C LEU A 165 8.26 0.97 7.39
N PRO A 166 8.35 1.72 8.50
CA PRO A 166 9.34 2.79 8.60
C PRO A 166 10.74 2.18 8.56
N TYR A 167 11.41 2.31 7.42
CA TYR A 167 12.80 1.90 7.26
C TYR A 167 13.71 3.03 7.70
N GLU A 168 14.65 2.72 8.58
CA GLU A 168 15.76 3.62 8.84
C GLU A 168 16.68 3.54 7.61
N VAL A 169 16.87 4.66 6.92
CA VAL A 169 17.87 4.76 5.86
C VAL A 169 19.22 4.57 6.55
N ALA A 170 19.97 3.52 6.18
CA ALA A 170 21.35 3.37 6.61
C ALA A 170 22.10 4.63 6.18
N THR A 171 22.35 5.54 7.13
CA THR A 171 23.17 6.71 6.94
C THR A 171 24.60 6.21 6.76
N SER A 172 24.93 5.90 5.50
CA SER A 172 26.32 5.87 5.08
C SER A 172 26.86 7.26 5.39
N THR A 173 27.85 7.33 6.27
CA THR A 173 28.53 8.54 6.70
C THR A 173 29.13 9.29 5.51
N LYS A 174 28.33 10.10 4.84
CA LYS A 174 28.76 11.39 4.34
C LYS A 174 28.29 12.40 5.36
N LYS A 175 29.24 13.11 5.98
CA LYS A 175 28.97 14.38 6.65
C LYS A 175 28.14 15.24 5.69
N VAL A 176 26.87 15.41 5.99
CA VAL A 176 26.09 16.54 5.54
C VAL A 176 25.44 17.07 6.81
N GLU A 177 25.88 18.27 7.17
CA GLU A 177 25.36 19.04 8.27
C GLU A 177 23.87 19.31 8.02
N THR A 178 23.10 19.22 9.11
CA THR A 178 21.74 19.73 9.32
C THR A 178 21.24 20.77 8.31
N SER A 179 20.17 20.43 7.58
CA SER A 179 19.10 21.36 7.21
C SER A 179 17.78 20.62 7.13
N GLU A 180 16.85 20.97 8.02
CA GLU A 180 15.41 20.83 7.75
C GLU A 180 15.14 21.59 6.44
N ASP A 181 14.78 20.87 5.37
CA ASP A 181 14.17 21.35 4.10
C ASP A 181 14.57 20.38 2.96
N GLU A 182 13.80 19.29 2.77
CA GLU A 182 13.79 18.62 1.47
C GLU A 182 12.59 19.15 0.67
N ASP A 183 12.90 19.98 -0.32
CA ASP A 183 12.03 20.63 -1.30
C ASP A 183 10.84 19.75 -1.74
N MET A 184 9.66 19.92 -1.11
CA MET A 184 8.41 19.56 -1.77
C MET A 184 8.27 20.45 -3.00
N LYS A 185 8.63 19.92 -4.17
CA LYS A 185 8.46 20.64 -5.43
C LYS A 185 6.98 20.97 -5.62
N ASN A 186 6.71 22.24 -5.82
CA ASN A 186 5.38 22.71 -6.16
C ASN A 186 5.10 22.41 -7.64
N PHE A 187 3.85 22.11 -7.97
CA PHE A 187 3.44 21.82 -9.34
C PHE A 187 2.26 22.66 -9.76
N VAL A 188 2.22 22.99 -11.04
CA VAL A 188 0.99 23.41 -11.72
C VAL A 188 0.66 22.36 -12.77
N VAL A 189 -0.51 21.76 -12.65
CA VAL A 189 -0.95 20.61 -13.42
C VAL A 189 -2.09 21.03 -14.35
N ARG A 190 -2.03 20.59 -15.61
CA ARG A 190 -3.09 20.79 -16.61
C ARG A 190 -3.44 19.49 -17.30
N SER A 191 -4.70 19.37 -17.72
CA SER A 191 -5.08 18.35 -18.69
C SER A 191 -4.56 18.68 -20.10
N LYS A 192 -4.26 17.64 -20.87
CA LYS A 192 -3.70 17.71 -22.23
C LYS A 192 -4.67 18.30 -23.23
N SER A 193 -5.97 18.03 -23.09
CA SER A 193 -6.99 18.72 -23.90
C SER A 193 -7.15 20.19 -23.52
N GLY A 194 -6.70 20.58 -22.33
CA GLY A 194 -6.89 21.93 -21.80
C GLY A 194 -8.34 22.29 -21.51
N LYS A 195 -9.26 21.32 -21.54
CA LYS A 195 -10.70 21.50 -21.28
C LYS A 195 -11.00 21.69 -19.80
N GLN A 196 -10.14 21.21 -18.91
CA GLN A 196 -10.24 21.44 -17.47
C GLN A 196 -9.37 22.63 -17.03
N GLY A 197 -9.77 23.26 -15.91
CA GLY A 197 -8.97 24.28 -15.24
C GLY A 197 -7.65 23.74 -14.71
N TYR A 198 -6.72 24.63 -14.36
CA TYR A 198 -5.44 24.25 -13.78
C TYR A 198 -5.61 23.81 -12.33
N VAL A 199 -4.67 23.01 -11.83
CA VAL A 199 -4.57 22.63 -10.42
C VAL A 199 -3.15 22.92 -9.93
N ALA A 200 -3.03 23.45 -8.73
CA ALA A 200 -1.75 23.59 -8.05
C ALA A 200 -1.55 22.46 -7.05
N VAL A 201 -0.31 22.01 -6.89
CA VAL A 201 0.16 21.24 -5.74
C VAL A 201 1.22 22.10 -5.05
N VAL A 202 0.92 22.61 -3.86
CA VAL A 202 1.85 23.45 -3.10
C VAL A 202 2.04 22.86 -1.72
N ASN A 203 3.26 22.48 -1.36
CA ASN A 203 3.59 21.84 -0.07
C ASN A 203 2.64 20.68 0.29
N GLY A 204 2.27 19.87 -0.71
CA GLY A 204 1.35 18.74 -0.55
C GLY A 204 -0.14 19.08 -0.55
N ALA A 205 -0.53 20.35 -0.57
CA ALA A 205 -1.93 20.78 -0.70
C ALA A 205 -2.33 20.92 -2.18
N VAL A 206 -3.49 20.38 -2.54
CA VAL A 206 -4.03 20.42 -3.91
C VAL A 206 -5.20 21.39 -3.99
N PHE A 207 -5.18 22.34 -4.92
CA PHE A 207 -6.28 23.28 -5.14
C PHE A 207 -6.45 23.70 -6.60
N GLY A 208 -7.70 23.94 -7.00
CA GLY A 208 -8.02 24.42 -8.35
C GLY A 208 -7.62 25.88 -8.56
N ILE A 209 -7.15 26.19 -9.77
CA ILE A 209 -6.76 27.54 -10.19
C ILE A 209 -7.78 28.04 -11.23
N GLY A 210 -8.48 29.12 -10.88
CA GLY A 210 -9.48 29.76 -11.76
C GLY A 210 -8.94 30.87 -12.66
N HIS A 211 -7.71 31.35 -12.44
CA HIS A 211 -7.11 32.46 -13.20
C HIS A 211 -5.72 32.11 -13.71
N ILE A 212 -5.42 32.43 -14.97
CA ILE A 212 -4.16 32.05 -15.61
C ILE A 212 -2.94 32.74 -15.00
N ASP A 213 -3.08 33.98 -14.50
CA ASP A 213 -1.98 34.70 -13.86
C ASP A 213 -1.45 33.99 -12.62
N THR A 214 -2.31 33.26 -11.89
CA THR A 214 -1.89 32.45 -10.74
C THR A 214 -0.98 31.30 -11.17
N VAL A 215 -1.22 30.70 -12.35
CA VAL A 215 -0.32 29.69 -12.93
C VAL A 215 1.06 30.28 -13.19
N VAL A 216 1.09 31.45 -13.84
CA VAL A 216 2.34 32.15 -14.18
C VAL A 216 3.12 32.54 -12.92
N GLN A 217 2.44 33.02 -11.89
CA GLN A 217 3.06 33.38 -10.61
C GLN A 217 3.64 32.16 -9.90
N LEU A 218 2.91 31.04 -9.87
CA LEU A 218 3.40 29.80 -9.27
C LEU A 218 4.61 29.25 -10.04
N GLN A 219 4.58 29.25 -11.37
CA GLN A 219 5.74 28.87 -12.18
C GLN A 219 6.94 29.80 -11.94
N SER A 220 6.70 31.11 -11.83
CA SER A 220 7.74 32.11 -11.52
C SER A 220 8.32 31.93 -10.11
N ALA A 221 7.52 31.41 -9.18
CA ALA A 221 7.93 31.01 -7.84
C ALA A 221 8.59 29.62 -7.79
N GLY A 222 8.83 28.98 -8.94
CA GLY A 222 9.57 27.72 -9.04
C GLY A 222 8.69 26.47 -9.16
N ALA A 223 7.37 26.60 -9.30
CA ALA A 223 6.50 25.44 -9.49
C ALA A 223 6.69 24.82 -10.90
N ALA A 224 6.89 23.50 -10.95
CA ALA A 224 7.04 22.77 -12.20
C ALA A 224 5.69 22.61 -12.92
N HIS A 225 5.69 22.76 -14.25
CA HIS A 225 4.47 22.58 -15.05
C HIS A 225 4.35 21.13 -15.52
N LEU A 226 3.22 20.49 -15.23
CA LEU A 226 2.89 19.15 -15.68
C LEU A 226 1.66 19.17 -16.58
N THR A 227 1.73 18.44 -17.69
CA THR A 227 0.59 18.19 -18.57
C THR A 227 0.26 16.71 -18.53
N LEU A 228 -0.95 16.39 -18.06
CA LEU A 228 -1.44 15.02 -17.92
C LEU A 228 -2.46 14.71 -19.01
N ASP A 229 -2.50 13.48 -19.50
CA ASP A 229 -3.63 13.02 -20.32
C ASP A 229 -4.96 13.18 -19.54
N ASP A 230 -6.05 13.50 -20.23
CA ASP A 230 -7.32 13.92 -19.59
C ASP A 230 -7.86 12.89 -18.59
N GLY A 231 -7.68 11.59 -18.88
CA GLY A 231 -8.08 10.50 -17.99
C GLY A 231 -7.28 10.49 -16.69
N ASP A 232 -5.98 10.79 -16.76
CA ASP A 232 -5.10 10.84 -15.59
C ASP A 232 -5.33 12.10 -14.77
N PHE A 233 -5.64 13.21 -15.44
CA PHE A 233 -6.08 14.43 -14.79
C PHE A 233 -7.39 14.22 -14.00
N ASN A 234 -8.37 13.53 -14.58
CA ASN A 234 -9.62 13.20 -13.88
C ASN A 234 -9.38 12.28 -12.69
N ARG A 235 -8.54 11.25 -12.83
CA ARG A 235 -8.18 10.34 -11.73
C ARG A 235 -7.39 11.05 -10.63
N PHE A 236 -6.50 11.96 -11.01
CA PHE A 236 -5.78 12.82 -10.07
C PHE A 236 -6.77 13.63 -9.22
N LEU A 237 -7.76 14.28 -9.85
CA LEU A 237 -8.83 14.99 -9.13
C LEU A 237 -9.70 14.05 -8.28
N GLU A 238 -10.04 12.87 -8.78
CA GLU A 238 -10.86 11.88 -8.05
C GLU A 238 -10.12 11.27 -6.86
N SER A 239 -8.80 11.10 -6.94
CA SER A 239 -7.95 10.68 -5.81
C SER A 239 -7.92 11.71 -4.68
N GLN A 240 -8.21 12.97 -5.01
CA GLN A 240 -8.29 14.10 -4.08
C GLN A 240 -9.73 14.40 -3.66
N LYS A 241 -10.74 13.68 -4.16
CA LYS A 241 -12.10 13.71 -3.59
C LYS A 241 -12.03 13.04 -2.24
N PHE A 242 -11.53 13.80 -1.27
CA PHE A 242 -11.80 13.58 0.14
C PHE A 242 -13.29 13.36 0.28
N ASP A 243 -13.63 12.29 1.00
CA ASP A 243 -14.97 11.95 1.41
C ASP A 243 -15.59 13.21 2.06
N ASP A 244 -16.45 13.93 1.34
CA ASP A 244 -17.02 15.21 1.80
C ASP A 244 -17.69 15.04 3.18
N GLU A 245 -18.20 13.83 3.46
CA GLU A 245 -18.74 13.42 4.75
C GLU A 245 -17.69 13.46 5.88
N LYS A 246 -16.43 13.07 5.61
CA LYS A 246 -15.33 13.12 6.59
C LYS A 246 -14.84 14.54 6.82
N LEU A 247 -14.86 15.39 5.79
CA LEU A 247 -14.52 16.81 5.95
C LEU A 247 -15.59 17.53 6.78
N VAL A 248 -16.87 17.30 6.46
CA VAL A 248 -18.00 17.82 7.23
C VAL A 248 -17.98 17.30 8.67
N ALA A 249 -17.71 16.02 8.89
CA ALA A 249 -17.60 15.45 10.24
C ALA A 249 -16.44 16.07 11.03
N SER A 250 -15.31 16.34 10.39
CA SER A 250 -14.13 16.93 11.02
C SER A 250 -14.34 18.41 11.35
N VAL A 251 -15.02 19.16 10.48
CA VAL A 251 -15.43 20.56 10.72
C VAL A 251 -16.47 20.63 11.84
N GLN A 252 -17.48 19.73 11.85
CA GLN A 252 -18.47 19.65 12.93
C GLN A 252 -17.84 19.29 14.28
N ALA A 253 -16.83 18.41 14.29
CA ALA A 253 -16.08 18.08 15.49
C ALA A 253 -15.28 19.28 16.04
N LEU A 254 -14.66 20.07 15.15
CA LEU A 254 -13.95 21.30 15.50
C LEU A 254 -14.90 22.40 16.02
N GLU A 255 -16.05 22.59 15.38
CA GLU A 255 -17.07 23.55 15.85
C GLU A 255 -17.61 23.20 17.24
N LYS A 256 -17.73 21.91 17.54
CA LYS A 256 -18.17 21.42 18.86
C LYS A 256 -17.10 21.63 19.95
N ALA A 257 -15.82 21.53 19.59
CA ALA A 257 -14.70 21.76 20.50
C ALA A 257 -14.47 23.24 20.81
N ILE A 258 -14.83 24.15 19.90
CA ILE A 258 -14.72 25.62 20.10
C ILE A 258 -15.89 26.18 20.93
N LYS A 259 -17.01 25.45 21.04
CA LYS A 259 -18.21 25.84 21.80
C LYS A 259 -18.27 25.28 23.23
N GLN A 260 -17.20 24.62 23.71
CA GLN A 260 -17.01 24.21 25.10
C GLN A 260 -15.97 25.11 25.77
#